data_AF-A0A0R0DJI9-F1
#
_entry.id   AF-A0A0R0DJI9-F1
#
_cell.length_a   1.000
_cell.length_b   1.000
_cell.length_c   1.000
_cell.angle_alpha   90.00
_cell.angle_beta   90.00
_cell.angle_gamma   90.00
#
_symmetry.space_group_name_H-M   'P 1'
#
loop_
_entity.id
_entity.type
_entity.pdbx_description
1 polymer ?
#
loop_
_entity_poly.entity_id
_entity_poly.type
_entity_poly.pdbx_seq_one_letter_code
_entity_poly.pdbx_strand_id
1 'polypeptide(L)' 'MREVRLSDLYREEVAAWAFSFLDNDDIDVTDDDVWEALALLGAADLPSSDREYLYEDADFAAFEIRLGQTS' A
#
# COMPACT_ATOMS: atom_id res chain seq x y z
N MET A 1 23.52 8.13 -11.67
CA MET A 1 22.05 8.09 -11.61
C MET A 1 21.68 6.63 -11.47
N ARG A 2 21.29 6.17 -10.27
CA ARG A 2 20.94 4.76 -10.06
C ARG A 2 19.45 4.60 -10.33
N GLU A 3 19.14 3.77 -11.31
CA GLU A 3 17.80 3.25 -11.54
C GLU A 3 17.46 2.34 -10.36
N VAL A 4 16.46 2.72 -9.56
CA VAL A 4 15.92 1.86 -8.50
C VAL A 4 14.94 0.92 -9.18
N ARG A 5 15.32 -0.36 -9.33
CA ARG A 5 14.38 -1.40 -9.74
C ARG A 5 13.78 -2.02 -8.48
N LEU A 6 12.50 -1.76 -8.23
CA LEU A 6 11.71 -2.34 -7.14
C LEU A 6 11.22 -3.76 -7.50
N SER A 7 12.08 -4.59 -8.09
CA SER A 7 11.68 -5.93 -8.55
C SER A 7 11.77 -7.02 -7.49
N ASP A 8 12.32 -6.73 -6.31
CA ASP A 8 12.63 -7.72 -5.27
C ASP A 8 11.99 -7.40 -3.91
N LEU A 9 10.89 -6.64 -3.85
CA LEU A 9 10.14 -6.47 -2.59
C LEU A 9 9.03 -7.52 -2.51
N TYR A 10 9.07 -8.35 -1.48
CA TYR A 10 8.00 -9.30 -1.20
C TYR A 10 6.78 -8.57 -0.62
N ARG A 11 5.58 -9.11 -0.88
CA ARG A 11 4.30 -8.56 -0.40
C ARG A 11 4.30 -8.33 1.12
N GLU A 12 4.85 -9.28 1.87
CA GLU A 12 5.05 -9.21 3.33
C GLU A 12 5.92 -8.01 3.76
N GLU A 13 6.97 -7.69 2.99
CA GLU A 13 7.87 -6.57 3.30
C GLU A 13 7.19 -5.22 3.05
N VAL A 14 6.43 -5.13 1.96
CA VAL A 14 5.63 -3.93 1.64
C VAL A 14 4.57 -3.69 2.69
N ALA A 15 3.87 -4.76 3.12
CA ALA A 15 2.86 -4.69 4.16
C ALA A 15 3.46 -4.25 5.50
N ALA A 16 4.57 -4.87 5.91
CA ALA A 16 5.25 -4.50 7.15
C ALA A 16 5.74 -3.04 7.14
N TRP A 17 6.29 -2.59 6.01
CA TRP A 17 6.73 -1.20 5.85
C TRP A 17 5.55 -0.23 5.98
N ALA A 18 4.46 -0.43 5.27
CA ALA A 18 3.31 0.47 5.31
C ALA A 18 2.63 0.47 6.69
N PHE A 19 2.47 -0.71 7.30
CA PHE A 19 1.91 -0.83 8.63
C PHE A 19 2.75 -0.11 9.69
N SER A 20 4.09 -0.03 9.53
CA SER A 20 4.95 0.70 10.46
C SER A 20 4.68 2.21 10.54
N PHE A 21 4.00 2.79 9.55
CA PHE A 21 3.52 4.18 9.62
C PHE A 21 2.16 4.28 10.31
N LEU A 22 1.27 3.32 10.05
CA LEU A 22 -0.08 3.28 10.63
C LEU A 22 -0.08 2.96 12.12
N ASP A 23 0.85 2.11 12.57
CA ASP A 23 1.00 1.70 13.97
C ASP A 23 1.85 2.69 14.80
N ASN A 24 2.40 3.73 14.15
CA ASN A 24 3.25 4.70 14.81
C ASN A 24 2.45 5.94 15.22
N ASP A 25 2.09 6.00 16.50
CA ASP A 25 1.35 7.12 17.11
C ASP A 25 2.04 8.49 16.99
N ASP A 26 3.36 8.54 16.70
CA ASP A 26 4.09 9.79 16.48
C ASP A 26 3.94 10.34 15.05
N ILE A 27 3.38 9.56 14.12
CA ILE A 27 3.19 9.94 12.72
C ILE A 27 1.72 10.26 12.48
N ASP A 28 1.45 11.53 12.19
CA ASP A 28 0.12 11.99 11.78
C ASP A 28 0.08 12.16 10.25
N VAL A 29 -0.59 11.23 9.58
CA VAL A 29 -0.80 11.28 8.12
C VAL A 29 -2.09 12.05 7.85
N THR A 30 -1.95 13.31 7.45
CA THR A 30 -3.06 14.24 7.27
C THR A 30 -3.64 14.27 5.86
N ASP A 31 -2.93 13.69 4.90
CA ASP A 31 -3.39 13.57 3.52
C ASP A 31 -4.17 12.26 3.38
N ASP A 32 -5.47 12.37 3.07
CA ASP A 32 -6.38 11.23 2.96
C ASP A 32 -5.94 10.22 1.89
N ASP A 33 -5.33 10.69 0.79
CA ASP A 33 -4.82 9.83 -0.28
C ASP A 33 -3.59 9.06 0.19
N VAL A 34 -2.70 9.71 0.95
CA VAL A 34 -1.54 9.04 1.55
C VAL A 34 -1.97 8.02 2.61
N TRP A 35 -2.97 8.35 3.43
CA TRP A 35 -3.51 7.45 4.44
C TRP A 35 -4.13 6.19 3.80
N GLU A 36 -4.94 6.36 2.76
CA GLU A 36 -5.56 5.24 2.05
C GLU A 36 -4.52 4.37 1.34
N ALA A 37 -3.47 4.97 0.76
CA ALA A 37 -2.36 4.24 0.18
C ALA A 37 -1.65 3.35 1.21
N LEU A 38 -1.34 3.90 2.38
CA LEU A 38 -0.71 3.16 3.47
C LEU A 38 -1.62 2.05 4.00
N ALA A 39 -2.93 2.30 4.12
CA ALA A 39 -3.90 1.28 4.53
C ALA A 39 -3.98 0.11 3.55
N LEU A 40 -4.04 0.38 2.24
CA LEU A 40 -4.02 -0.63 1.19
C LEU A 40 -2.74 -1.46 1.21
N LEU A 41 -1.58 -0.79 1.30
CA LEU A 41 -0.28 -1.44 1.31
C LEU A 41 -0.07 -2.24 2.59
N GLY A 42 -0.45 -1.71 3.76
CA GLY A 42 -0.32 -2.39 5.06
C GLY A 42 -1.16 -3.66 5.16
N ALA A 43 -2.24 -3.71 4.39
CA ALA A 43 -3.12 -4.86 4.27
C ALA A 43 -2.79 -5.77 3.08
N ALA A 44 -1.74 -5.47 2.31
CA ALA A 44 -1.40 -6.23 1.11
C ALA A 44 -1.17 -7.72 1.42
N ASP A 45 -0.56 -8.05 2.55
CA ASP A 45 -0.29 -9.44 2.93
C ASP A 45 -1.42 -10.11 3.73
N LEU A 46 -2.57 -9.45 3.91
CA LEU A 46 -3.68 -10.04 4.65
C LEU A 46 -4.42 -11.08 3.80
N PRO A 47 -4.62 -12.31 4.31
CA PRO A 47 -5.43 -13.31 3.61
C PRO A 47 -6.91 -12.93 3.63
N SER A 48 -7.64 -13.33 2.59
CA SER A 48 -9.09 -13.14 2.49
C SER A 48 -9.83 -14.48 2.56
N SER A 49 -11.14 -14.44 2.79
CA SER A 49 -11.98 -15.65 2.76
C SER A 49 -12.35 -16.07 1.34
N ASP A 50 -12.47 -15.10 0.42
CA ASP A 50 -12.96 -15.30 -0.94
C ASP A 50 -11.84 -15.21 -2.01
N ARG A 51 -10.64 -14.80 -1.61
CA ARG A 51 -9.46 -14.57 -2.46
C ARG A 51 -8.18 -14.99 -1.74
N GLU A 52 -7.07 -15.11 -2.47
CA GLU A 52 -5.77 -15.42 -1.87
C GLU A 52 -5.32 -14.30 -0.91
N TYR A 53 -5.55 -13.04 -1.29
CA TYR A 53 -5.27 -11.85 -0.48
C TYR A 53 -6.46 -10.89 -0.44
N LEU A 54 -6.47 -10.01 0.57
CA LEU A 54 -7.50 -8.98 0.74
C LEU A 54 -7.48 -7.96 -0.41
N TYR A 55 -6.28 -7.61 -0.88
CA TYR A 55 -6.07 -6.71 -2.02
C TYR A 55 -5.18 -7.38 -3.05
N GLU A 56 -5.61 -7.35 -4.31
CA GLU A 56 -4.86 -7.88 -5.46
C GLU A 56 -4.41 -6.75 -6.38
N ASP A 57 -3.59 -7.06 -7.38
CA ASP A 57 -2.98 -6.07 -8.28
C ASP A 57 -4.01 -5.13 -8.93
N ALA A 58 -5.24 -5.62 -9.16
CA ALA A 58 -6.34 -4.81 -9.69
C ALA A 58 -6.80 -3.70 -8.73
N ASP A 59 -6.79 -3.97 -7.42
CA ASP A 59 -7.18 -2.99 -6.40
C ASP A 59 -6.13 -1.86 -6.32
N PHE A 60 -4.84 -2.22 -6.37
CA PHE A 60 -3.73 -1.26 -6.44
C PHE A 60 -3.77 -0.43 -7.73
N ALA A 61 -4.00 -1.05 -8.88
CA ALA A 61 -4.10 -0.33 -10.15
C ALA A 61 -5.31 0.63 -10.18
N ALA A 62 -6.44 0.23 -9.60
CA ALA A 62 -7.60 1.10 -9.49
C ALA A 62 -7.31 2.33 -8.60
N PHE A 63 -6.59 2.13 -7.51
CA PHE A 63 -6.13 3.20 -6.64
C PHE A 63 -5.17 4.17 -7.35
N GLU A 64 -4.19 3.67 -8.10
CA GLU A 64 -3.28 4.52 -8.89
C GLU A 64 -4.02 5.38 -9.91
N ILE A 65 -5.00 4.80 -10.62
CA ILE A 65 -5.85 5.55 -11.56
C ILE A 65 -6.63 6.65 -10.85
N ARG A 66 -7.13 6.38 -9.63
CA ARG A 66 -7.86 7.37 -8.82
C ARG A 66 -6.96 8.57 -8.50
N LEU A 67 -5.73 8.33 -8.03
CA LEU A 67 -4.77 9.40 -7.71
C LEU A 67 -4.40 10.24 -8.94
N GLY A 68 -4.30 9.61 -10.12
CA GLY A 68 -4.04 10.31 -11.38
C GLY A 68 -5.16 11.22 -11.85
N GLN A 69 -6.36 11.14 -11.25
CA GLN A 69 -7.50 12.02 -11.55
C GLN A 69 -7.65 13.17 -10.54
N THR A 70 -6.95 13.13 -9.41
CA THR A 70 -6.97 14.16 -8.37
C THR A 70 -5.85 15.21 -8.50
N SER A 71 -4.90 15.04 -9.44
CA SER A 71 -3.73 15.92 -9.68
C SER A 71 -3.94 17.00 -10.74
#